data_AF-A0A2V6WPT5-F1
#
_entry.id   AF-A0A2V6WPT5-F1
#
_cell.length_a   1.000
_cell.length_b   1.000
_cell.length_c   1.000
_cell.angle_alpha   90.00
_cell.angle_beta   90.00
_cell.angle_gamma   90.00
#
_symmetry.space_group_name_H-M   'P 1'
#
loop_
_entity.id
_entity.type
_entity.pdbx_description
1 polymer ?
#
loop_
_entity_poly.entity_id
_entity_poly.type
_entity_poly.pdbx_seq_one_letter_code
_entity_poly.pdbx_strand_id
1 'polypeptide(L)'
;MLPALALSAAIGLDALERLLPVSRARVLRRAVPLVVVAAALAQPLHASKDVLFELGPTQIARAIYGRNPFPESLEIARYIREHSAPGDRVAVVGSEPQIYFYAGRRSATGFIYTYPLMELQPHAAAMQRQMIQEIERAGPRYVVFVRASTSWLIRPGSDMTIFGWFEQYQRSLTRVGVADILEGQETVYRWGADARDYAPRSDVWLMVFERGRKS
;
A
#
# COMPACT_ATOMS: atom_id res chain seq x y z
N MET A 1 -1.08 -21.73 5.17
CA MET A 1 0.02 -22.50 4.55
C MET A 1 1.14 -22.81 5.55
N LEU A 2 1.62 -21.84 6.35
CA LEU A 2 2.71 -22.04 7.32
C LEU A 2 2.52 -23.17 8.35
N PRO A 3 1.33 -23.37 8.98
CA PRO A 3 1.14 -24.45 9.96
C PRO A 3 1.26 -25.85 9.35
N ALA A 4 0.76 -26.03 8.12
CA ALA A 4 0.84 -27.31 7.41
C ALA A 4 2.29 -27.64 7.02
N LEU A 5 3.07 -26.64 6.57
CA LEU A 5 4.48 -26.81 6.25
C LEU A 5 5.32 -27.16 7.48
N ALA A 6 5.04 -26.53 8.64
CA ALA A 6 5.73 -26.86 9.89
C ALA A 6 5.44 -28.30 10.35
N LEU A 7 4.18 -28.75 10.24
CA LEU A 7 3.80 -30.13 10.55
C LEU A 7 4.46 -31.12 9.59
N SER A 8 4.44 -30.86 8.28
CA SER A 8 5.10 -31.71 7.29
C SER A 8 6.61 -31.78 7.49
N ALA A 9 7.26 -30.67 7.85
CA ALA A 9 8.68 -30.64 8.18
C ALA A 9 8.98 -31.48 9.44
N ALA A 10 8.17 -31.36 10.49
CA ALA A 10 8.32 -32.16 11.71
C ALA A 10 8.14 -33.66 11.45
N ILE A 11 7.12 -34.04 10.67
CA ILE A 11 6.87 -35.44 10.28
C ILE A 11 8.02 -35.97 9.41
N GLY A 12 8.53 -35.15 8.48
CA GLY A 12 9.67 -35.52 7.63
C GLY A 12 10.95 -35.76 8.44
N LEU A 13 11.20 -34.93 9.46
CA LEU A 13 12.34 -35.09 10.37
C LEU A 13 12.21 -36.36 11.24
N ASP A 14 11.02 -36.67 11.76
CA ASP A 14 10.77 -37.90 12.52
C ASP A 14 10.98 -39.15 11.63
N ALA A 15 10.49 -39.12 10.39
CA ALA A 15 10.69 -40.21 9.44
C ALA A 15 12.18 -40.42 9.08
N LEU A 16 12.93 -39.33 8.91
CA LEU A 16 14.37 -39.38 8.63
C LEU A 16 15.16 -39.97 9.80
N GLU A 17 14.77 -39.65 11.04
CA GLU A 17 15.43 -40.20 12.24
C GLU A 17 15.29 -41.74 12.31
N ARG A 18 14.13 -42.27 11.90
CA ARG A 18 13.82 -43.70 11.92
C ARG A 18 14.57 -44.52 10.87
N LEU A 19 15.07 -43.89 9.80
CA LEU A 19 15.73 -44.56 8.68
C LEU A 19 17.27 -44.74 8.88
N LEU A 20 17.86 -44.19 9.95
CA LEU A 20 19.32 -44.23 10.20
C LEU A 20 19.74 -45.39 11.16
N PRO A 21 20.68 -46.30 10.77
CA PRO A 21 21.04 -47.51 11.53
C PRO A 21 21.89 -47.25 12.80
N VAL A 22 21.71 -48.10 13.83
CA VAL A 22 21.98 -47.80 15.26
C VAL A 22 23.46 -47.79 15.71
N SER A 23 24.40 -48.43 15.01
CA SER A 23 25.67 -48.86 15.64
C SER A 23 26.83 -47.84 15.66
N ARG A 24 26.85 -46.81 14.81
CA ARG A 24 27.77 -45.64 14.89
C ARG A 24 27.06 -44.28 14.87
N ALA A 25 25.72 -44.29 14.83
CA ALA A 25 24.91 -43.17 14.38
C ALA A 25 24.22 -42.35 15.48
N ARG A 26 24.48 -42.58 16.79
CA ARG A 26 23.71 -41.87 17.85
C ARG A 26 23.94 -40.34 17.83
N VAL A 27 25.18 -39.91 17.59
CA VAL A 27 25.53 -38.48 17.45
C VAL A 27 25.01 -37.95 16.10
N LEU A 28 25.24 -38.67 14.99
CA LEU A 28 24.75 -38.28 13.67
C LEU A 28 23.21 -38.14 13.62
N ARG A 29 22.48 -39.05 14.27
CA ARG A 29 21.02 -39.09 14.33
C ARG A 29 20.43 -37.87 15.03
N ARG A 30 21.17 -37.25 15.97
CA ARG A 30 20.76 -35.99 16.61
C ARG A 30 21.30 -34.76 15.89
N ALA A 31 22.52 -34.84 15.33
CA ALA A 31 23.17 -33.73 14.67
C ALA A 31 22.50 -33.37 13.33
N VAL A 32 22.09 -34.37 12.53
CA VAL A 32 21.50 -34.13 11.20
C VAL A 32 20.19 -33.33 11.27
N PRO A 33 19.17 -33.71 12.07
CA PRO A 33 17.95 -32.91 12.20
C PRO A 33 18.24 -31.50 12.71
N LEU A 34 19.18 -31.35 13.65
CA LEU A 34 19.53 -30.06 14.23
C LEU A 34 20.20 -29.13 13.22
N VAL A 35 21.10 -29.66 12.39
CA VAL A 35 21.72 -28.93 11.27
C VAL A 35 20.67 -28.58 10.21
N VAL A 36 19.75 -29.49 9.89
CA VAL A 36 18.66 -29.22 8.93
C VAL A 36 17.75 -28.11 9.44
N VAL A 37 17.35 -28.14 10.72
CA VAL A 37 16.55 -27.07 11.33
C VAL A 37 17.33 -25.76 11.38
N ALA A 38 18.61 -25.80 11.78
CA ALA A 38 19.46 -24.60 11.81
C ALA A 38 19.61 -23.99 10.41
N ALA A 39 19.85 -24.80 9.38
CA ALA A 39 19.93 -24.35 7.99
C ALA A 39 18.59 -23.79 7.50
N ALA A 40 17.48 -24.45 7.81
CA ALA A 40 16.13 -24.00 7.44
C ALA A 40 15.75 -22.67 8.09
N LEU A 41 16.26 -22.37 9.29
CA LEU A 41 16.08 -21.07 9.95
C LEU A 41 17.09 -20.02 9.47
N ALA A 42 18.35 -20.42 9.25
CA ALA A 42 19.41 -19.52 8.82
C ALA A 42 19.21 -19.02 7.39
N GLN A 43 18.65 -19.86 6.50
CA GLN A 43 18.43 -19.49 5.10
C GLN A 43 17.52 -18.26 4.94
N PRO A 44 16.29 -18.20 5.49
CA PRO A 44 15.44 -17.01 5.35
C PRO A 44 16.02 -15.79 6.06
N LEU A 45 16.69 -15.98 7.22
CA LEU A 45 17.39 -14.89 7.90
C LEU A 45 18.50 -14.29 7.03
N HIS A 46 19.27 -15.15 6.36
CA HIS A 46 20.32 -14.72 5.43
C HIS A 46 19.73 -14.07 4.18
N ALA A 47 18.69 -14.67 3.60
CA ALA A 47 18.04 -14.15 2.39
C ALA A 47 17.32 -12.82 2.63
N SER A 48 16.86 -12.55 3.86
CA SER A 48 16.19 -11.30 4.22
C SER A 48 17.06 -10.38 5.07
N LYS A 49 18.38 -10.63 5.16
CA LYS A 49 19.29 -9.92 6.08
C LYS A 49 19.23 -8.39 5.90
N ASP A 50 19.15 -7.92 4.65
CA ASP A 50 19.15 -6.49 4.35
C ASP A 50 17.87 -5.84 4.88
N VAL A 51 16.72 -6.45 4.61
CA VAL A 51 15.41 -5.98 5.08
C VAL A 51 15.29 -6.05 6.60
N LEU A 52 15.87 -7.08 7.23
CA LEU A 52 15.77 -7.29 8.67
C LEU A 52 16.73 -6.42 9.48
N PHE A 53 17.92 -6.11 8.96
CA PHE A 53 19.01 -5.55 9.76
C PHE A 53 19.72 -4.34 9.16
N GLU A 54 19.65 -4.09 7.84
CA GLU A 54 20.50 -3.07 7.19
C GLU A 54 19.69 -1.88 6.61
N LEU A 55 18.54 -2.14 5.98
CA LEU A 55 17.78 -1.15 5.22
C LEU A 55 16.95 -0.21 6.12
N GLY A 56 16.87 1.06 5.73
CA GLY A 56 15.96 2.02 6.35
C GLY A 56 14.48 1.81 5.95
N PRO A 57 13.52 2.42 6.66
CA PRO A 57 12.08 2.18 6.45
C PRO A 57 11.60 2.37 5.00
N THR A 58 12.07 3.42 4.32
CA THR A 58 11.73 3.68 2.90
C THR A 58 12.30 2.60 1.98
N GLN A 59 13.54 2.17 2.22
CA GLN A 59 14.17 1.11 1.43
C GLN A 59 13.48 -0.24 1.65
N ILE A 60 13.08 -0.54 2.88
CA ILE A 60 12.27 -1.72 3.21
C ILE A 60 10.92 -1.66 2.47
N ALA A 61 10.24 -0.52 2.52
CA ALA A 61 8.95 -0.36 1.85
C ALA A 61 9.07 -0.60 0.34
N ARG A 62 10.14 -0.09 -0.30
CA ARG A 62 10.44 -0.33 -1.71
C ARG A 62 10.83 -1.78 -2.01
N ALA A 63 11.62 -2.42 -1.14
CA ALA A 63 12.04 -3.80 -1.31
C ALA A 63 10.87 -4.79 -1.21
N ILE A 64 9.94 -4.56 -0.27
CA ILE A 64 8.80 -5.46 -0.04
C ILE A 64 7.62 -5.14 -0.96
N TYR A 65 7.31 -3.86 -1.15
CA TYR A 65 6.07 -3.43 -1.78
C TYR A 65 6.25 -2.70 -3.13
N GLY A 66 7.49 -2.60 -3.60
CA GLY A 66 7.80 -1.99 -4.89
C GLY A 66 7.37 -0.52 -4.97
N ARG A 67 6.60 -0.19 -6.01
CA ARG A 67 6.10 1.16 -6.29
C ARG A 67 4.80 1.49 -5.56
N ASN A 68 4.33 0.65 -4.62
CA ASN A 68 3.22 1.04 -3.75
C ASN A 68 3.58 2.32 -2.99
N PRO A 69 2.66 3.29 -2.89
CA PRO A 69 2.99 4.66 -2.49
C PRO A 69 3.12 4.84 -0.97
N PHE A 70 3.83 3.96 -0.28
CA PHE A 70 4.03 4.04 1.17
C PHE A 70 4.92 5.23 1.57
N PRO A 71 6.13 5.42 1.00
CA PRO A 71 6.94 6.60 1.29
C PRO A 71 6.21 7.89 0.88
N GLU A 72 5.55 7.87 -0.28
CA GLU A 72 4.84 9.02 -0.85
C GLU A 72 3.69 9.47 0.03
N SER A 73 3.01 8.52 0.67
CA SER A 73 1.94 8.85 1.59
C SER A 73 2.40 9.63 2.81
N LEU A 74 3.64 9.42 3.29
CA LEU A 74 4.21 10.20 4.38
C LEU A 74 4.44 11.65 3.96
N GLU A 75 5.01 11.87 2.77
CA GLU A 75 5.25 13.21 2.23
C GLU A 75 3.96 13.96 1.92
N ILE A 76 2.98 13.29 1.32
CA ILE A 76 1.64 13.88 1.06
C ILE A 76 0.94 14.21 2.38
N ALA A 77 1.00 13.31 3.37
CA ALA A 77 0.43 13.55 4.68
C ALA A 77 1.08 14.74 5.39
N ARG A 78 2.41 14.86 5.30
CA ARG A 78 3.17 16.00 5.84
C ARG A 78 2.72 17.29 5.17
N TYR A 79 2.65 17.34 3.84
CA TYR A 79 2.18 18.50 3.10
C TYR A 79 0.76 18.91 3.53
N ILE A 80 -0.18 17.96 3.55
CA ILE A 80 -1.56 18.23 3.98
C ILE A 80 -1.60 18.76 5.40
N ARG A 81 -0.87 18.15 6.33
CA ARG A 81 -0.83 18.56 7.75
C ARG A 81 -0.34 20.01 7.91
N GLU A 82 0.67 20.40 7.16
CA GLU A 82 1.26 21.74 7.21
C GLU A 82 0.36 22.81 6.57
N HIS A 83 -0.56 22.42 5.67
CA HIS A 83 -1.39 23.36 4.89
C HIS A 83 -2.90 23.27 5.17
N SER A 84 -3.30 22.53 6.20
CA SER A 84 -4.71 22.43 6.64
C SER A 84 -4.89 22.69 8.13
N ALA A 85 -6.08 23.12 8.52
CA ALA A 85 -6.48 23.16 9.92
C ALA A 85 -6.78 21.75 10.46
N PRO A 86 -6.62 21.49 11.77
CA PRO A 86 -6.92 20.17 12.36
C PRO A 86 -8.35 19.67 12.12
N GLY A 87 -9.31 20.58 11.94
CA GLY A 87 -10.71 20.26 11.65
C GLY A 87 -11.01 19.96 10.17
N ASP A 88 -10.06 20.22 9.27
CA ASP A 88 -10.25 19.95 7.85
C ASP A 88 -10.31 18.45 7.56
N ARG A 89 -11.07 18.11 6.51
CA ARG A 89 -11.22 16.74 6.03
C ARG A 89 -10.42 16.51 4.76
N VAL A 90 -9.99 15.26 4.59
CA VAL A 90 -9.30 14.77 3.40
C VAL A 90 -10.14 13.66 2.78
N ALA A 91 -10.14 13.56 1.45
CA ALA A 91 -10.58 12.36 0.75
C ALA A 91 -9.40 11.74 -0.01
N VAL A 92 -9.15 10.46 0.21
CA VAL A 92 -8.23 9.65 -0.58
C VAL A 92 -9.08 8.79 -1.52
N VAL A 93 -9.01 9.10 -2.81
CA VAL A 93 -9.61 8.33 -3.90
C VAL A 93 -8.55 7.31 -4.34
N GLY A 94 -8.43 6.25 -3.52
CA GLY A 94 -7.36 5.26 -3.54
C GLY A 94 -7.42 4.38 -2.28
N SER A 95 -6.36 3.59 -2.04
CA SER A 95 -6.24 2.68 -0.90
C SER A 95 -5.06 3.04 0.00
N GLU A 96 -4.85 4.34 0.21
CA GLU A 96 -3.78 4.92 1.02
C GLU A 96 -4.31 5.56 2.32
N PRO A 97 -4.93 4.77 3.23
CA PRO A 97 -5.50 5.29 4.47
C PRO A 97 -4.45 5.88 5.41
N GLN A 98 -3.18 5.50 5.26
CA GLN A 98 -2.06 6.05 6.02
C GLN A 98 -1.98 7.59 5.91
N ILE A 99 -2.45 8.18 4.80
CA ILE A 99 -2.45 9.64 4.62
C ILE A 99 -3.30 10.30 5.70
N TYR A 100 -4.47 9.76 6.04
CA TYR A 100 -5.33 10.29 7.10
C TYR A 100 -4.63 10.28 8.45
N PHE A 101 -4.00 9.14 8.76
CA PHE A 101 -3.32 8.93 10.04
C PHE A 101 -2.14 9.89 10.22
N TYR A 102 -1.20 9.92 9.26
CA TYR A 102 -0.01 10.75 9.36
C TYR A 102 -0.30 12.24 9.19
N ALA A 103 -1.35 12.61 8.44
CA ALA A 103 -1.77 14.00 8.34
C ALA A 103 -2.47 14.47 9.62
N GLY A 104 -3.00 13.55 10.41
CA GLY A 104 -3.88 13.85 11.53
C GLY A 104 -5.15 14.54 11.04
N ARG A 105 -5.77 14.05 9.95
CA ARG A 105 -6.99 14.62 9.35
C ARG A 105 -8.05 13.55 9.18
N ARG A 106 -9.31 13.93 9.43
CA ARG A 106 -10.44 13.00 9.31
C ARG A 106 -10.75 12.73 7.83
N SER A 107 -11.13 11.49 7.54
CA SER A 107 -11.66 11.13 6.23
C SER A 107 -12.99 11.85 5.95
N ALA A 108 -13.20 12.21 4.69
CA ALA A 108 -14.45 12.73 4.16
C ALA A 108 -15.51 11.64 3.93
N THR A 109 -15.09 10.38 3.88
CA THR A 109 -15.93 9.22 3.57
C THR A 109 -15.64 8.06 4.53
N GLY A 110 -16.61 7.17 4.72
CA GLY A 110 -16.43 5.91 5.45
C GLY A 110 -15.53 4.90 4.75
N PHE A 111 -15.29 5.07 3.44
CA PHE A 111 -14.44 4.17 2.65
C PHE A 111 -12.97 4.57 2.76
N ILE A 112 -12.18 3.75 3.47
CA ILE A 112 -10.74 3.99 3.68
C ILE A 112 -9.84 3.21 2.70
N TYR A 113 -10.42 2.37 1.83
CA TYR A 113 -9.78 1.69 0.71
C TYR A 113 -10.81 1.35 -0.37
N THR A 114 -10.38 1.19 -1.63
CA THR A 114 -11.27 1.05 -2.80
C THR A 114 -11.44 -0.38 -3.30
N TYR A 115 -10.79 -1.39 -2.70
CA TYR A 115 -10.86 -2.77 -3.20
C TYR A 115 -12.30 -3.32 -3.31
N PRO A 116 -13.18 -3.20 -2.29
CA PRO A 116 -14.56 -3.71 -2.39
C PRO A 116 -15.41 -3.00 -3.44
N LEU A 117 -15.02 -1.78 -3.83
CA LEU A 117 -15.69 -1.01 -4.87
C LEU A 117 -15.38 -1.55 -6.27
N MET A 118 -14.30 -2.33 -6.43
CA MET A 118 -13.86 -2.91 -7.69
C MET A 118 -14.21 -4.40 -7.81
N GLU A 119 -14.67 -5.05 -6.74
CA GLU A 119 -15.04 -6.46 -6.77
C GLU A 119 -16.31 -6.73 -7.60
N LEU A 120 -16.40 -7.94 -8.18
CA LEU A 120 -17.57 -8.40 -8.93
C LEU A 120 -18.67 -8.87 -7.97
N GLN A 121 -19.28 -7.92 -7.26
CA GLN A 121 -20.35 -8.19 -6.32
C GLN A 121 -21.47 -7.13 -6.42
N PRO A 122 -22.73 -7.47 -6.04
CA PRO A 122 -23.91 -6.67 -6.36
C PRO A 122 -23.94 -5.25 -5.77
N HIS A 123 -23.19 -5.01 -4.71
CA HIS A 123 -23.14 -3.74 -3.98
C HIS A 123 -22.04 -2.80 -4.47
N ALA A 124 -21.14 -3.21 -5.37
CA ALA A 124 -19.96 -2.43 -5.76
C ALA A 124 -20.36 -1.05 -6.32
N ALA A 125 -21.33 -1.04 -7.23
CA ALA A 125 -21.89 0.16 -7.82
C ALA A 125 -22.55 1.08 -6.78
N ALA A 126 -23.27 0.51 -5.80
CA ALA A 126 -23.91 1.26 -4.73
C ALA A 126 -22.87 1.88 -3.79
N MET A 127 -21.82 1.14 -3.44
CA MET A 127 -20.71 1.64 -2.62
C MET A 127 -19.94 2.76 -3.31
N GLN A 128 -19.68 2.66 -4.62
CA GLN A 128 -19.06 3.76 -5.38
C GLN A 128 -19.92 5.03 -5.30
N ARG A 129 -21.23 4.92 -5.56
CA ARG A 129 -22.15 6.06 -5.44
C ARG A 129 -22.19 6.64 -4.03
N GLN A 130 -22.17 5.79 -3.00
CA GLN A 130 -22.12 6.24 -1.61
C GLN A 130 -20.83 7.01 -1.31
N MET A 131 -19.67 6.47 -1.68
CA MET A 131 -18.37 7.16 -1.50
C MET A 131 -18.37 8.53 -2.20
N ILE A 132 -18.86 8.59 -3.45
CA ILE A 132 -19.00 9.83 -4.22
C ILE A 132 -19.85 10.85 -3.46
N GLN A 133 -21.06 10.47 -3.05
CA GLN A 133 -21.99 11.35 -2.33
C GLN A 133 -21.41 11.84 -1.00
N GLU A 134 -20.73 10.98 -0.25
CA GLU A 134 -20.06 11.35 0.99
C GLU A 134 -18.96 12.39 0.76
N ILE A 135 -18.11 12.20 -0.26
CA ILE A 135 -17.05 13.14 -0.62
C ILE A 135 -17.62 14.49 -1.06
N GLU A 136 -18.65 14.48 -1.91
CA GLU A 136 -19.32 15.71 -2.36
C GLU A 136 -19.96 16.48 -1.20
N ARG A 137 -20.71 15.77 -0.34
CA ARG A 137 -21.38 16.37 0.82
C ARG A 137 -20.40 16.90 1.85
N ALA A 138 -19.31 16.18 2.11
CA ALA A 138 -18.31 16.58 3.10
C ALA A 138 -17.45 17.75 2.62
N GLY A 139 -17.33 17.97 1.31
CA GLY A 139 -16.57 19.07 0.73
C GLY A 139 -15.13 19.16 1.28
N PRO A 140 -14.33 18.08 1.22
CA PRO A 140 -13.01 18.04 1.83
C PRO A 140 -12.10 19.16 1.33
N ARG A 141 -11.22 19.63 2.22
CA ARG A 141 -10.22 20.65 1.89
C ARG A 141 -9.21 20.09 0.90
N TYR A 142 -8.79 18.84 1.11
CA TYR A 142 -7.85 18.15 0.24
C TYR A 142 -8.44 16.85 -0.31
N VAL A 143 -8.15 16.57 -1.58
CA VAL A 143 -8.48 15.31 -2.23
C VAL A 143 -7.20 14.76 -2.83
N VAL A 144 -6.88 13.51 -2.52
CA VAL A 144 -5.74 12.79 -3.08
C VAL A 144 -6.29 11.74 -4.03
N PHE A 145 -5.90 11.79 -5.29
CA PHE A 145 -6.20 10.72 -6.24
C PHE A 145 -4.96 9.87 -6.44
N VAL A 146 -5.13 8.56 -6.37
CA VAL A 146 -4.03 7.62 -6.52
C VAL A 146 -4.19 6.83 -7.80
N ARG A 147 -3.23 6.99 -8.70
CA ARG A 147 -3.06 6.14 -9.87
C ARG A 147 -2.03 5.08 -9.54
N ALA A 148 -2.48 3.92 -9.08
CA ALA A 148 -1.65 2.73 -8.91
C ALA A 148 -2.54 1.51 -9.10
N SER A 149 -2.17 0.54 -9.95
CA SER A 149 -3.01 -0.64 -10.19
C SER A 149 -3.32 -1.40 -8.89
N THR A 150 -2.34 -1.49 -8.00
CA THR A 150 -2.41 -2.09 -6.66
C THR A 150 -3.29 -1.32 -5.68
N SER A 151 -3.49 -0.02 -5.88
CA SER A 151 -4.40 0.78 -5.05
C SER A 151 -5.87 0.49 -5.35
N TRP A 152 -6.20 -0.08 -6.52
CA TRP A 152 -7.58 -0.29 -6.96
C TRP A 152 -7.95 -1.76 -7.10
N LEU A 153 -7.03 -2.61 -7.58
CA LEU A 153 -7.31 -4.02 -7.89
C LEU A 153 -8.53 -4.20 -8.82
N ILE A 154 -8.60 -3.35 -9.86
CA ILE A 154 -9.64 -3.39 -10.89
C ILE A 154 -9.68 -4.79 -11.52
N ARG A 155 -10.88 -5.34 -11.67
CA ARG A 155 -11.14 -6.62 -12.34
C ARG A 155 -11.82 -6.39 -13.68
N PRO A 156 -11.71 -7.33 -14.63
CA PRO A 156 -12.59 -7.34 -15.79
C PRO A 156 -14.05 -7.33 -15.33
N GLY A 157 -14.81 -6.30 -15.72
CA GLY A 157 -16.22 -6.12 -15.33
C GLY A 157 -16.46 -5.26 -14.08
N SER A 158 -15.43 -4.70 -13.45
CA SER A 158 -15.61 -3.71 -12.38
C SER A 158 -16.42 -2.50 -12.86
N ASP A 159 -17.26 -1.95 -12.00
CA ASP A 159 -17.89 -0.65 -12.23
C ASP A 159 -16.81 0.44 -12.26
N MET A 160 -16.86 1.32 -13.25
CA MET A 160 -15.87 2.37 -13.49
C MET A 160 -16.41 3.79 -13.17
N THR A 161 -17.62 3.89 -12.61
CA THR A 161 -18.33 5.15 -12.34
C THR A 161 -17.47 6.14 -11.57
N ILE A 162 -16.74 5.69 -10.55
CA ILE A 162 -15.90 6.57 -9.72
C ILE A 162 -14.79 7.28 -10.50
N PHE A 163 -14.24 6.66 -11.55
CA PHE A 163 -13.20 7.29 -12.37
C PHE A 163 -13.79 8.40 -13.25
N GLY A 164 -14.93 8.13 -13.90
CA GLY A 164 -15.64 9.12 -14.71
C GLY A 164 -16.16 10.28 -13.88
N TRP A 165 -16.63 10.02 -12.66
CA TRP A 165 -16.96 11.06 -11.69
C TRP A 165 -15.74 11.92 -11.34
N PHE A 166 -14.61 11.29 -11.00
CA PHE A 166 -13.43 12.02 -10.57
C PHE A 166 -12.88 12.94 -11.66
N GLU A 167 -12.92 12.52 -12.94
CA GLU A 167 -12.56 13.36 -14.09
C GLU A 167 -13.32 14.69 -14.15
N GLN A 168 -14.59 14.68 -13.75
CA GLN A 168 -15.41 15.89 -13.71
C GLN A 168 -15.19 16.66 -12.40
N TYR A 169 -15.19 15.95 -11.27
CA TYR A 169 -15.09 16.53 -9.94
C TYR A 169 -13.78 17.34 -9.75
N GLN A 170 -12.66 16.81 -10.24
CA GLN A 170 -11.34 17.43 -10.09
C GLN A 170 -11.23 18.81 -10.77
N ARG A 171 -12.08 19.11 -11.78
CA ARG A 171 -12.05 20.39 -12.51
C ARG A 171 -12.38 21.60 -11.62
N SER A 172 -13.09 21.36 -10.52
CA SER A 172 -13.43 22.38 -9.52
C SER A 172 -12.35 22.55 -8.44
N LEU A 173 -11.26 21.77 -8.51
CA LEU A 173 -10.18 21.76 -7.55
C LEU A 173 -8.90 22.31 -8.17
N THR A 174 -8.01 22.83 -7.33
CA THR A 174 -6.67 23.24 -7.76
C THR A 174 -5.70 22.11 -7.49
N ARG A 175 -4.97 21.64 -8.51
CA ARG A 175 -3.86 20.70 -8.29
C ARG A 175 -2.71 21.44 -7.59
N VAL A 176 -2.30 20.92 -6.43
CA VAL A 176 -1.27 21.52 -5.57
C VAL A 176 -0.11 20.59 -5.26
N GLY A 177 -0.22 19.30 -5.64
CA GLY A 177 0.85 18.34 -5.44
C GLY A 177 0.82 17.20 -6.45
N VAL A 178 2.00 16.71 -6.81
CA VAL A 178 2.19 15.46 -7.54
C VAL A 178 3.33 14.67 -6.90
N ALA A 179 3.13 13.38 -6.69
CA ALA A 179 4.19 12.41 -6.41
C ALA A 179 4.19 11.38 -7.55
N ASP A 180 5.22 11.41 -8.39
CA ASP A 180 5.36 10.54 -9.57
C ASP A 180 6.48 9.53 -9.34
N ILE A 181 6.11 8.26 -9.14
CA ILE A 181 7.01 7.20 -8.72
C ILE A 181 7.58 6.54 -9.97
N LEU A 182 8.84 6.79 -10.29
CA LEU A 182 9.48 6.29 -11.51
C LEU A 182 9.80 4.79 -11.42
N GLU A 183 10.11 4.15 -12.56
CA GLU A 183 10.45 2.72 -12.63
C GLU A 183 11.66 2.36 -11.74
N GLY A 184 12.63 3.26 -11.59
CA GLY A 184 13.78 3.12 -10.69
C GLY A 184 13.46 3.32 -9.20
N GLN A 185 12.18 3.38 -8.81
CA GLN A 185 11.68 3.57 -7.43
C GLN A 185 12.03 4.93 -6.78
N GLU A 186 12.71 5.81 -7.51
CA GLU A 186 12.81 7.23 -7.20
C GLU A 186 11.44 7.92 -7.39
N THR A 187 11.19 8.98 -6.65
CA THR A 187 9.95 9.75 -6.75
C THR A 187 10.21 11.20 -7.01
N VAL A 188 9.52 11.72 -8.02
CA VAL A 188 9.51 13.14 -8.33
C VAL A 188 8.34 13.78 -7.63
N TYR A 189 8.66 14.66 -6.68
CA TYR A 189 7.68 15.51 -6.01
C TYR A 189 7.60 16.88 -6.70
N ARG A 190 6.38 17.36 -6.89
CA ARG A 190 6.08 18.73 -7.34
C ARG A 190 4.99 19.29 -6.45
N TRP A 191 5.13 20.53 -6.00
CA TRP A 191 4.19 21.19 -5.09
C TRP A 191 3.85 22.58 -5.60
N GLY A 192 2.68 23.10 -5.20
CA GLY A 192 2.25 24.45 -5.53
C GLY A 192 2.11 24.67 -7.04
N ALA A 193 2.72 25.74 -7.56
CA ALA A 193 2.65 26.09 -8.98
C ALA A 193 3.28 25.01 -9.88
N ASP A 194 4.40 24.41 -9.46
CA ASP A 194 5.11 23.38 -10.23
C ASP A 194 4.29 22.10 -10.43
N ALA A 195 3.28 21.88 -9.57
CA ALA A 195 2.37 20.75 -9.70
C ALA A 195 1.31 20.99 -10.78
N ARG A 196 0.99 22.24 -11.16
CA ARG A 196 -0.17 22.56 -12.00
C ARG A 196 -0.06 22.09 -13.44
N ASP A 197 1.14 22.08 -14.00
CA ASP A 197 1.39 21.70 -15.40
C ASP A 197 2.21 20.41 -15.53
N TYR A 198 2.60 19.80 -14.41
CA TYR A 198 3.34 18.56 -14.43
C TYR A 198 2.49 17.40 -14.96
N ALA A 199 2.97 16.76 -16.02
CA ALA A 199 2.43 15.50 -16.54
C ALA A 199 3.26 14.34 -15.96
N PRO A 200 2.65 13.39 -15.23
CA PRO A 200 3.35 12.21 -14.75
C PRO A 200 4.02 11.44 -15.90
N ARG A 201 5.23 10.98 -15.64
CA ARG A 201 6.06 10.22 -16.60
C ARG A 201 5.95 8.72 -16.38
N SER A 202 5.23 8.31 -15.35
CA SER A 202 5.03 6.91 -14.98
C SER A 202 3.55 6.54 -14.89
N ASP A 203 3.28 5.24 -14.75
CA ASP A 203 1.95 4.68 -14.51
C ASP A 203 1.55 4.65 -13.03
N VAL A 204 2.45 5.03 -12.11
CA VAL A 204 2.20 5.05 -10.67
C VAL A 204 2.46 6.45 -10.10
N TRP A 205 1.38 7.16 -9.77
CA TRP A 205 1.46 8.52 -9.25
C TRP A 205 0.30 8.88 -8.35
N LEU A 206 0.49 9.92 -7.55
CA LEU A 206 -0.51 10.52 -6.68
C LEU A 206 -0.64 11.99 -7.03
N MET A 207 -1.87 12.49 -7.11
CA MET A 207 -2.14 13.91 -7.25
C MET A 207 -2.89 14.42 -6.03
N VAL A 208 -2.43 15.54 -5.49
CA VAL A 208 -3.04 16.25 -4.38
C VAL A 208 -3.75 17.48 -4.93
N PHE A 209 -5.04 17.55 -4.64
CA PHE A 209 -5.92 18.63 -5.04
C PHE A 209 -6.42 19.37 -3.80
N GLU A 210 -6.52 20.69 -3.92
CA GLU A 210 -7.06 21.57 -2.90
C GLU A 210 -8.36 22.21 -3.39
N ARG A 211 -9.37 22.20 -2.53
CA ARG A 211 -10.60 22.96 -2.72
C ARG A 211 -10.36 24.40 -2.29
N GLY A 212 -10.63 25.38 -3.15
CA GLY A 212 -10.53 26.81 -2.79
C GLY A 212 -11.35 27.14 -1.53
N ARG A 213 -10.86 28.08 -0.70
CA ARG A 213 -11.68 28.56 0.44
C ARG A 213 -12.85 29.33 -0.16
N LYS A 214 -14.09 29.00 0.22
CA LYS A 214 -15.18 29.95 0.08
C LYS A 214 -14.86 31.09 1.05
N SER A 215 -14.65 32.29 0.53
CA SER A 215 -14.55 33.52 1.34
C SER A 215 -15.84 33.75 2.10
#